data_AF-A0A2W4Q9U7-F1
#
_entry.id   AF-A0A2W4Q9U7-F1
#
_cell.length_a   1.000
_cell.length_b   1.000
_cell.length_c   1.000
_cell.angle_alpha   90.00
_cell.angle_beta   90.00
_cell.angle_gamma   90.00
#
_symmetry.space_group_name_H-M   'P 1'
#
loop_
_entity.id
_entity.type
_entity.pdbx_description
1 polymer ?
#
loop_
_entity_poly.entity_id
_entity_poly.type
_entity_poly.pdbx_seq_one_letter_code
_entity_poly.pdbx_strand_id
1 'polypeptide(L)'
;MASGPDPELFVNRLDLLGPYTMIEPMFISGDGPVELTPRGQRQVRLLGDYRALVGRVAGWLHEDSAALRPRAGMYSPYGVIFGFSSNITEHMAFRTLVDAEAPPFSLEDAFTEGDSARREWVGGWRKLPHMKREMLARFDYPQEFAGLIFARIERALRLAASGEAAGSRTGRLFIAAEGDEAVQAAAASIAPMPVQYLVSSDLQVVAGFRARSCDEASLLHDRFEGELAVSYRTSGGWIGLSKDFLTDVLAAGRDVRIIGLPARAAAVLALMCRGVVAGE
;
A
#
# COMPACT_ATOMS: atom_id res chain seq x y z
N MET A 1 9.35 -4.03 11.17
CA MET A 1 7.86 -4.02 11.30
C MET A 1 7.31 -4.45 9.95
N ALA A 2 6.39 -5.40 9.91
CA ALA A 2 5.87 -5.93 8.65
C ALA A 2 5.07 -4.84 7.92
N SER A 3 5.51 -4.53 6.70
CA SER A 3 5.01 -3.51 5.76
C SER A 3 3.67 -3.92 5.13
N GLY A 4 2.63 -4.10 5.96
CA GLY A 4 1.27 -4.15 5.43
C GLY A 4 0.85 -2.77 4.88
N PRO A 5 -0.06 -2.70 3.88
CA PRO A 5 -0.58 -1.43 3.40
C PRO A 5 -1.18 -0.65 4.57
N ASP A 6 -0.66 0.57 4.79
CA ASP A 6 -1.13 1.47 5.84
C ASP A 6 -2.60 1.81 5.58
N PRO A 7 -3.55 1.49 6.48
CA PRO A 7 -4.97 1.83 6.30
C PRO A 7 -5.21 3.32 6.04
N GLU A 8 -4.27 4.19 6.40
CA GLU A 8 -4.29 5.62 6.07
C GLU A 8 -4.24 5.90 4.56
N LEU A 9 -3.74 4.97 3.74
CA LEU A 9 -3.71 5.08 2.27
C LEU A 9 -5.12 5.31 1.69
N PHE A 10 -6.15 4.80 2.34
CA PHE A 10 -7.54 4.87 1.86
C PHE A 10 -8.24 6.20 2.17
N VAL A 11 -7.72 7.00 3.11
CA VAL A 11 -8.41 8.23 3.53
C VAL A 11 -7.52 9.45 3.37
N ASN A 12 -6.22 9.32 3.66
CA ASN A 12 -5.35 10.48 3.89
C ASN A 12 -4.16 10.53 2.95
N ARG A 13 -3.72 9.36 2.45
CA ARG A 13 -2.57 9.23 1.55
C ARG A 13 -2.99 8.69 0.19
N LEU A 14 -4.08 9.24 -0.32
CA LEU A 14 -4.67 8.86 -1.61
C LEU A 14 -3.72 9.03 -2.79
N ASP A 15 -2.69 9.87 -2.64
CA ASP A 15 -1.60 10.07 -3.58
C ASP A 15 -0.66 8.87 -3.68
N LEU A 16 -0.53 8.12 -2.59
CA LEU A 16 0.18 6.84 -2.55
C LEU A 16 -0.72 5.67 -2.97
N LEU A 17 -2.04 5.78 -2.81
CA LEU A 17 -3.00 4.72 -3.18
C LEU A 17 -2.92 4.33 -4.67
N GLY A 18 -2.67 5.30 -5.54
CA GLY A 18 -2.43 5.05 -6.97
C GLY A 18 -1.28 4.08 -7.20
N PRO A 19 -0.03 4.46 -6.89
CA PRO A 19 1.10 3.56 -7.05
C PRO A 19 0.96 2.24 -6.28
N TYR A 20 0.31 2.22 -5.11
CA TYR A 20 0.05 0.97 -4.39
C TYR A 20 -0.85 0.01 -5.16
N THR A 21 -1.93 0.50 -5.78
CA THR A 21 -2.94 -0.35 -6.45
C THR A 21 -2.61 -0.67 -7.91
N MET A 22 -1.64 0.02 -8.50
CA MET A 22 -1.22 -0.20 -9.89
C MET A 22 -0.27 -1.40 -9.98
N ILE A 23 -0.61 -2.39 -10.80
CA ILE A 23 0.18 -3.57 -11.17
C ILE A 23 0.70 -3.39 -12.60
N GLU A 24 2.03 -3.30 -12.78
CA GLU A 24 2.66 -2.88 -14.04
C GLU A 24 2.13 -3.67 -15.27
N PRO A 25 2.15 -5.03 -15.30
CA PRO A 25 1.65 -5.79 -16.45
C PRO A 25 0.17 -5.58 -16.79
N MET A 26 -0.64 -5.09 -15.86
CA MET A 26 -2.10 -4.96 -16.03
C MET A 26 -2.51 -3.57 -16.51
N PHE A 27 -1.76 -2.54 -16.10
CA PHE A 27 -2.17 -1.16 -16.29
C PHE A 27 -1.26 -0.37 -17.24
N ILE A 28 -0.10 -0.90 -17.62
CA ILE A 28 0.83 -0.27 -18.56
C ILE A 28 0.97 -1.11 -19.82
N SER A 29 0.99 -0.47 -21.00
CA SER A 29 1.18 -1.14 -22.29
C SER A 29 2.58 -1.76 -22.40
N GLY A 30 2.61 -3.06 -22.74
CA GLY A 30 3.86 -3.82 -22.92
C GLY A 30 4.56 -3.60 -24.27
N ASP A 31 3.78 -3.38 -25.33
CA ASP A 31 4.28 -3.30 -26.71
C ASP A 31 4.04 -1.88 -27.27
N GLY A 32 5.12 -1.15 -27.58
CA GLY A 32 5.04 0.21 -28.13
C GLY A 32 5.23 1.33 -27.09
N PRO A 33 4.64 2.52 -27.30
CA PRO A 33 4.74 3.65 -26.38
C PRO A 33 4.30 3.26 -24.96
N VAL A 34 4.97 3.81 -23.95
CA VAL A 34 4.64 3.59 -22.54
C VAL A 34 3.41 4.41 -22.19
N GLU A 35 2.27 3.75 -22.10
CA GLU A 35 0.96 4.37 -21.89
C GLU A 35 0.11 3.54 -20.93
N LEU A 36 -0.92 4.16 -20.36
CA LEU A 36 -1.92 3.44 -19.59
C LEU A 36 -2.77 2.57 -20.52
N THR A 37 -2.93 1.30 -20.17
CA THR A 37 -3.96 0.44 -20.81
C THR A 37 -5.35 1.02 -20.55
N PRO A 38 -6.41 0.60 -21.27
CA PRO A 38 -7.79 1.01 -20.96
C PRO A 38 -8.17 0.72 -19.50
N ARG A 39 -7.65 -0.38 -18.94
CA ARG A 39 -7.80 -0.72 -17.52
C ARG A 39 -7.06 0.28 -16.63
N GLY A 40 -5.84 0.68 -17.00
CA GLY A 40 -5.04 1.70 -16.28
C GLY A 40 -5.73 3.05 -16.25
N GLN A 41 -6.26 3.48 -17.39
CA GLN A 41 -7.03 4.73 -17.50
C GLN A 41 -8.29 4.69 -16.64
N ARG A 42 -9.00 3.56 -16.61
CA ARG A 42 -10.16 3.37 -15.72
C ARG A 42 -9.75 3.41 -14.25
N GLN A 43 -8.65 2.76 -13.86
CA GLN A 43 -8.15 2.75 -12.49
C GLN A 43 -7.82 4.18 -12.01
N VAL A 44 -7.05 4.93 -12.81
CA VAL A 44 -6.69 6.33 -12.48
C VAL A 44 -7.93 7.21 -12.32
N ARG A 45 -8.92 7.07 -13.21
CA ARG A 45 -10.19 7.80 -13.09
C ARG A 45 -10.94 7.45 -11.80
N LEU A 46 -11.11 6.16 -11.50
CA LEU A 46 -11.80 5.72 -10.28
C LEU A 46 -11.11 6.20 -9.01
N LEU A 47 -9.77 6.22 -8.97
CA LEU A 47 -9.01 6.77 -7.85
C LEU A 47 -9.21 8.29 -7.72
N GLY A 48 -9.29 9.01 -8.85
CA GLY A 48 -9.64 10.43 -8.87
C GLY A 48 -11.06 10.68 -8.34
N ASP A 49 -12.04 9.91 -8.79
CA ASP A 49 -13.43 9.97 -8.34
C ASP A 49 -13.56 9.65 -6.86
N TYR A 50 -12.83 8.61 -6.40
CA TYR A 50 -12.76 8.23 -5.00
C TYR A 50 -12.17 9.34 -4.13
N ARG A 51 -11.06 9.96 -4.56
CA ARG A 51 -10.49 11.12 -3.87
C ARG A 51 -11.46 12.29 -3.78
N ALA A 52 -12.11 12.62 -4.90
CA ALA A 52 -13.09 13.70 -4.93
C ALA A 52 -14.28 13.39 -4.02
N LEU A 53 -14.74 12.13 -3.97
CA LEU A 53 -15.80 11.69 -3.08
C LEU A 53 -15.40 11.82 -1.61
N VAL A 54 -14.27 11.24 -1.21
CA VAL A 54 -13.74 11.33 0.16
C VAL A 54 -13.62 12.79 0.60
N GLY A 55 -13.09 13.67 -0.27
CA GLY A 55 -13.03 15.10 0.01
C GLY A 55 -14.40 15.76 0.22
N ARG A 56 -15.40 15.44 -0.61
CA ARG A 56 -16.77 15.98 -0.47
C ARG A 56 -17.48 15.50 0.80
N VAL A 57 -17.26 14.26 1.21
CA VAL A 57 -17.96 13.65 2.36
C VAL A 57 -17.13 13.63 3.63
N ALA A 58 -15.95 14.26 3.65
CA ALA A 58 -15.02 14.21 4.78
C ALA A 58 -15.64 14.65 6.12
N GLY A 59 -16.53 15.64 6.10
CA GLY A 59 -17.28 16.08 7.29
C GLY A 59 -18.16 14.98 7.86
N TRP A 60 -19.00 14.35 7.04
CA TRP A 60 -19.84 13.23 7.46
C TRP A 60 -19.01 12.02 7.90
N LEU A 61 -17.95 11.71 7.17
CA LEU A 61 -17.02 10.64 7.56
C LEU A 61 -16.36 10.94 8.93
N HIS A 62 -16.03 12.21 9.21
CA HIS A 62 -15.49 12.59 10.52
C HIS A 62 -16.51 12.37 11.64
N GLU A 63 -17.74 12.83 11.45
CA GLU A 63 -18.85 12.65 12.41
C GLU A 63 -19.11 11.16 12.67
N ASP A 64 -19.22 10.36 11.60
CA ASP A 64 -19.48 8.91 11.67
C ASP A 64 -18.31 8.14 12.29
N SER A 65 -17.08 8.61 12.12
CA SER A 65 -15.88 7.92 12.63
C SER A 65 -15.91 7.74 14.15
N ALA A 66 -16.60 8.60 14.90
CA ALA A 66 -16.72 8.50 16.35
C ALA A 66 -17.35 7.17 16.81
N ALA A 67 -18.27 6.59 16.02
CA ALA A 67 -18.88 5.30 16.30
C ALA A 67 -17.87 4.14 16.19
N LEU A 68 -16.84 4.31 15.36
CA LEU A 68 -15.81 3.30 15.07
C LEU A 68 -14.55 3.43 15.94
N ARG A 69 -14.55 4.35 16.90
CA ARG A 69 -13.42 4.59 17.82
C ARG A 69 -13.03 3.28 18.51
N PRO A 70 -11.77 2.83 18.43
CA PRO A 70 -11.32 1.62 19.12
C PRO A 70 -11.56 1.70 20.63
N ARG A 71 -12.20 0.69 21.20
CA ARG A 71 -12.44 0.55 22.65
C ARG A 71 -11.85 -0.75 23.17
N ALA A 72 -11.37 -0.73 24.41
CA ALA A 72 -10.89 -1.94 25.08
C ALA A 72 -12.02 -3.00 25.11
N GLY A 73 -11.69 -4.25 24.83
CA GLY A 73 -12.68 -5.33 24.72
C GLY A 73 -13.43 -5.44 23.39
N MET A 74 -13.37 -4.42 22.51
CA MET A 74 -14.05 -4.42 21.21
C MET A 74 -13.12 -4.73 20.03
N TYR A 75 -13.64 -5.38 19.00
CA TYR A 75 -12.93 -5.46 17.73
C TYR A 75 -13.16 -4.15 16.95
N SER A 76 -12.11 -3.52 16.45
CA SER A 76 -12.20 -2.31 15.62
C SER A 76 -11.61 -2.57 14.23
N PRO A 77 -12.25 -2.05 13.16
CA PRO A 77 -11.79 -2.25 11.79
C PRO A 77 -10.40 -1.64 11.54
N TYR A 78 -9.96 -0.70 12.37
CA TYR A 78 -8.63 -0.09 12.27
C TYR A 78 -7.50 -0.96 12.82
N GLY A 79 -7.83 -2.07 13.50
CA GLY A 79 -6.86 -3.10 13.91
C GLY A 79 -6.75 -4.25 12.91
N VAL A 80 -7.40 -4.15 11.75
CA VAL A 80 -7.36 -5.15 10.70
C VAL A 80 -5.99 -5.17 10.04
N ILE A 81 -5.37 -6.35 10.03
CA ILE A 81 -4.05 -6.63 9.48
C ILE A 81 -4.17 -7.31 8.10
N PHE A 82 -3.09 -7.32 7.32
CA PHE A 82 -3.04 -8.01 6.03
C PHE A 82 -3.49 -9.48 6.15
N GLY A 83 -4.28 -9.93 5.18
CA GLY A 83 -4.86 -11.28 5.15
C GLY A 83 -6.12 -11.45 6.00
N PHE A 84 -6.52 -10.46 6.82
CA PHE A 84 -7.74 -10.57 7.64
C PHE A 84 -9.00 -10.85 6.83
N SER A 85 -9.23 -10.15 5.71
CA SER A 85 -10.42 -10.37 4.88
C SER A 85 -10.46 -11.79 4.31
N SER A 86 -9.31 -12.33 3.90
CA SER A 86 -9.19 -13.70 3.44
C SER A 86 -9.42 -14.69 4.58
N ASN A 87 -8.80 -14.44 5.74
CA ASN A 87 -8.87 -15.29 6.92
C ASN A 87 -10.27 -15.33 7.55
N ILE A 88 -10.98 -14.19 7.60
CA ILE A 88 -12.36 -14.13 8.11
C ILE A 88 -13.33 -14.79 7.14
N THR A 89 -13.12 -14.64 5.83
CA THR A 89 -13.91 -15.33 4.80
C THR A 89 -13.70 -16.85 4.90
N GLU A 90 -12.44 -17.28 5.03
CA GLU A 90 -12.13 -18.69 5.24
C GLU A 90 -12.72 -19.21 6.55
N HIS A 91 -12.66 -18.44 7.63
CA HIS A 91 -13.28 -18.82 8.90
C HIS A 91 -14.80 -19.01 8.77
N MET A 92 -15.48 -18.09 8.09
CA MET A 92 -16.91 -18.19 7.82
C MET A 92 -17.23 -19.43 6.96
N ALA A 93 -16.45 -19.66 5.90
CA ALA A 93 -16.62 -20.82 5.03
C ALA A 93 -16.38 -22.15 5.78
N PHE A 94 -15.31 -22.21 6.58
CA PHE A 94 -14.95 -23.39 7.38
C PHE A 94 -16.03 -23.72 8.40
N ARG A 95 -16.60 -22.72 9.09
CA ARG A 95 -17.69 -22.92 10.04
C ARG A 95 -18.94 -23.52 9.39
N THR A 96 -19.29 -23.06 8.20
CA THR A 96 -20.38 -23.64 7.41
C THR A 96 -20.10 -25.10 7.04
N LEU A 97 -18.85 -25.44 6.71
CA LEU A 97 -18.47 -26.80 6.35
C LEU A 97 -18.48 -27.79 7.54
N VAL A 98 -18.37 -27.29 8.78
CA VAL A 98 -18.39 -28.12 9.99
C VAL A 98 -19.72 -28.04 10.75
N ASP A 99 -20.77 -27.52 10.11
CA ASP A 99 -22.10 -27.30 10.70
C ASP A 99 -22.05 -26.58 12.06
N ALA A 100 -21.10 -25.64 12.23
CA ALA A 100 -21.03 -24.83 13.43
C ALA A 100 -22.23 -23.88 13.49
N GLU A 101 -22.84 -23.75 14.68
CA GLU A 101 -23.96 -22.84 14.90
C GLU A 101 -23.62 -21.42 14.43
N ALA A 102 -24.53 -20.79 13.69
CA ALA A 102 -24.33 -19.42 13.25
C ALA A 102 -24.29 -18.48 14.47
N PRO A 103 -23.37 -17.51 14.53
CA PRO A 103 -23.40 -16.52 15.59
C PRO A 103 -24.74 -15.75 15.57
N PRO A 104 -25.25 -15.30 16.72
CA PRO A 104 -26.48 -14.50 16.78
C PRO A 104 -26.28 -13.04 16.34
N PHE A 105 -25.19 -12.76 15.62
CA PHE A 105 -24.78 -11.42 15.20
C PHE A 105 -24.05 -11.49 13.84
N SER A 106 -24.12 -10.40 13.09
CA SER A 106 -23.45 -10.21 11.81
C SER A 106 -21.97 -9.86 11.97
N LEU A 107 -21.24 -9.81 10.86
CA LEU A 107 -19.85 -9.34 10.86
C LEU A 107 -19.79 -7.85 11.22
N GLU A 108 -20.74 -7.08 10.74
CA GLU A 108 -20.93 -5.65 11.01
C GLU A 108 -21.12 -5.39 12.51
N ASP A 109 -21.92 -6.22 13.18
CA ASP A 109 -22.16 -6.13 14.63
C ASP A 109 -20.88 -6.26 15.45
N ALA A 110 -19.88 -7.01 14.95
CA ALA A 110 -18.59 -7.13 15.62
C ALA A 110 -17.78 -5.82 15.63
N PHE A 111 -18.09 -4.88 14.75
CA PHE A 111 -17.45 -3.57 14.64
C PHE A 111 -18.24 -2.44 15.30
N THR A 112 -19.56 -2.59 15.45
CA THR A 112 -20.45 -1.56 16.00
C THR A 112 -20.82 -1.80 17.45
N GLU A 113 -20.95 -3.06 17.87
CA GLU A 113 -21.38 -3.45 19.22
C GLU A 113 -20.30 -4.26 19.94
N GLY A 114 -19.79 -3.70 21.03
CA GLY A 114 -18.69 -4.29 21.77
C GLY A 114 -19.10 -5.42 22.70
N ASP A 115 -18.78 -6.66 22.36
CA ASP A 115 -18.79 -7.78 23.30
C ASP A 115 -17.65 -8.78 23.04
N SER A 116 -17.19 -9.40 24.12
CA SER A 116 -16.24 -10.50 24.16
C SER A 116 -16.60 -11.65 23.22
N ALA A 117 -17.88 -12.03 23.11
CA ALA A 117 -18.32 -13.09 22.20
C ALA A 117 -18.09 -12.73 20.72
N ARG A 118 -18.33 -11.48 20.34
CA ARG A 118 -18.10 -10.97 18.98
C ARG A 118 -16.62 -10.91 18.66
N ARG A 119 -15.80 -10.45 19.61
CA ARG A 119 -14.34 -10.45 19.48
C ARG A 119 -13.78 -11.87 19.36
N GLU A 120 -14.28 -12.82 20.13
CA GLU A 120 -13.87 -14.22 20.03
C GLU A 120 -14.26 -14.81 18.66
N TRP A 121 -15.47 -14.52 18.19
CA TRP A 121 -15.94 -14.95 16.88
C TRP A 121 -15.05 -14.42 15.75
N VAL A 122 -14.79 -13.11 15.70
CA VAL A 122 -13.88 -12.52 14.70
C VAL A 122 -12.47 -13.09 14.85
N GLY A 123 -12.00 -13.30 16.09
CA GLY A 123 -10.70 -13.91 16.36
C GLY A 123 -10.61 -15.40 15.96
N GLY A 124 -11.72 -16.03 15.58
CA GLY A 124 -11.81 -17.46 15.26
C GLY A 124 -10.96 -17.90 14.08
N TRP A 125 -10.62 -17.00 13.14
CA TRP A 125 -9.71 -17.31 12.05
C TRP A 125 -8.32 -17.75 12.54
N ARG A 126 -7.92 -17.33 13.73
CA ARG A 126 -6.66 -17.76 14.37
C ARG A 126 -6.64 -19.26 14.70
N LYS A 127 -7.82 -19.89 14.80
CA LYS A 127 -7.98 -21.32 15.09
C LYS A 127 -8.01 -22.15 13.79
N LEU A 128 -7.83 -21.56 12.61
CA LEU A 128 -7.81 -22.29 11.34
C LEU A 128 -6.62 -23.27 11.28
N PRO A 129 -6.78 -24.48 10.71
CA PRO A 129 -5.78 -25.55 10.82
C PRO A 129 -4.41 -25.24 10.21
N HIS A 130 -4.37 -24.39 9.17
CA HIS A 130 -3.17 -24.08 8.41
C HIS A 130 -2.39 -22.86 8.99
N MET A 131 -2.88 -22.28 10.09
CA MET A 131 -2.32 -21.07 10.68
C MET A 131 -1.00 -21.35 11.40
N LYS A 132 0.09 -20.75 10.91
CA LYS A 132 1.43 -20.91 11.50
C LYS A 132 1.50 -20.23 12.87
N ARG A 133 2.10 -20.89 13.86
CA ARG A 133 2.33 -20.36 15.23
C ARG A 133 3.04 -18.99 15.24
N GLU A 134 3.98 -18.77 14.32
CA GLU A 134 4.67 -17.49 14.17
C GLU A 134 3.75 -16.35 13.75
N MET A 135 2.68 -16.66 13.00
CA MET A 135 1.63 -15.70 12.67
C MET A 135 0.79 -15.40 13.92
N LEU A 136 0.40 -16.43 14.67
CA LEU A 136 -0.40 -16.29 15.89
C LEU A 136 0.30 -15.46 16.98
N ALA A 137 1.62 -15.64 17.14
CA ALA A 137 2.43 -14.90 18.11
C ALA A 137 2.63 -13.41 17.76
N ARG A 138 2.39 -13.02 16.51
CA ARG A 138 2.51 -11.62 16.05
C ARG A 138 1.20 -10.82 16.19
N PHE A 139 0.08 -11.48 16.49
CA PHE A 139 -1.25 -10.90 16.29
C PHE A 139 -2.22 -11.18 17.44
N ASP A 140 -1.83 -10.89 18.69
CA ASP A 140 -2.85 -10.48 19.67
C ASP A 140 -3.52 -9.20 19.13
N TYR A 141 -4.84 -9.01 19.33
CA TYR A 141 -5.54 -7.88 18.69
C TYR A 141 -4.84 -6.57 19.04
N PRO A 142 -4.27 -5.83 18.07
CA PRO A 142 -3.34 -4.77 18.40
C PRO A 142 -4.14 -3.51 18.73
N GLN A 143 -4.72 -3.47 19.92
CA GLN A 143 -5.59 -2.39 20.39
C GLN A 143 -4.90 -1.03 20.29
N GLU A 144 -3.63 -0.98 20.64
CA GLU A 144 -2.80 0.22 20.54
C GLU A 144 -2.63 0.65 19.08
N PHE A 145 -2.34 -0.29 18.17
CA PHE A 145 -2.26 -0.02 16.74
C PHE A 145 -3.59 0.49 16.19
N ALA A 146 -4.71 -0.15 16.54
CA ALA A 146 -6.04 0.29 16.12
C ALA A 146 -6.31 1.73 16.58
N GLY A 147 -5.95 2.06 17.84
CA GLY A 147 -6.03 3.41 18.40
C GLY A 147 -5.18 4.42 17.62
N LEU A 148 -3.94 4.06 17.28
CA LEU A 148 -3.04 4.90 16.50
C LEU A 148 -3.58 5.16 15.09
N ILE A 149 -4.02 4.11 14.37
CA ILE A 149 -4.60 4.23 13.02
C ILE A 149 -5.88 5.08 13.07
N PHE A 150 -6.77 4.82 14.03
CA PHE A 150 -7.98 5.63 14.20
C PHE A 150 -7.66 7.11 14.42
N ALA A 151 -6.76 7.43 15.36
CA ALA A 151 -6.42 8.82 15.68
C ALA A 151 -5.85 9.56 14.46
N ARG A 152 -5.10 8.87 13.60
CA ARG A 152 -4.55 9.43 12.37
C ARG A 152 -5.63 9.64 11.31
N ILE A 153 -6.55 8.69 11.13
CA ILE A 153 -7.72 8.82 10.24
C ILE A 153 -8.65 9.96 10.70
N GLU A 154 -9.02 9.97 11.98
CA GLU A 154 -9.86 11.02 12.59
C GLU A 154 -9.24 12.40 12.41
N ARG A 155 -7.93 12.54 12.68
CA ARG A 155 -7.21 13.82 12.49
C ARG A 155 -7.32 14.31 11.05
N ALA A 156 -7.14 13.44 10.08
CA ALA A 156 -7.08 13.86 8.69
C ALA A 156 -8.47 14.07 8.07
N LEU A 157 -9.49 13.32 8.49
CA LEU A 157 -10.89 13.64 8.18
C LEU A 157 -11.27 15.01 8.73
N ARG A 158 -10.86 15.32 9.97
CA ARG A 158 -11.05 16.66 10.57
C ARG A 158 -10.36 17.76 9.75
N LEU A 159 -9.10 17.55 9.34
CA LEU A 159 -8.37 18.53 8.52
C LEU A 159 -9.05 18.73 7.16
N ALA A 160 -9.43 17.64 6.48
CA ALA A 160 -10.14 17.69 5.21
C ALA A 160 -11.50 18.40 5.34
N ALA A 161 -12.26 18.14 6.41
CA ALA A 161 -13.52 18.82 6.70
C ALA A 161 -13.34 20.34 6.94
N SER A 162 -12.22 20.75 7.53
CA SER A 162 -11.86 22.16 7.71
C SER A 162 -11.24 22.83 6.48
N GLY A 163 -11.00 22.08 5.39
CA GLY A 163 -10.28 22.59 4.20
C GLY A 163 -8.78 22.81 4.44
N GLU A 164 -8.24 22.34 5.56
CA GLU A 164 -6.82 22.39 5.88
C GLU A 164 -6.11 21.20 5.21
N ALA A 165 -4.91 21.43 4.67
CA ALA A 165 -4.09 20.35 4.14
C ALA A 165 -3.72 19.37 5.27
N ALA A 166 -3.94 18.07 5.04
CA ALA A 166 -3.61 17.02 6.01
C ALA A 166 -2.13 17.14 6.45
N GLY A 167 -1.90 17.17 7.77
CA GLY A 167 -0.67 17.67 8.40
C GLY A 167 0.63 16.88 8.20
N SER A 168 0.73 15.98 7.22
CA SER A 168 2.01 15.43 6.80
C SER A 168 2.12 15.47 5.29
N ARG A 169 3.01 16.33 4.78
CA ARG A 169 3.39 16.36 3.36
C ARG A 169 3.82 14.95 2.93
N THR A 170 3.26 14.40 1.85
CA THR A 170 3.84 13.23 1.20
C THR A 170 5.08 13.65 0.42
N GLY A 171 6.14 12.86 0.55
CA GLY A 171 7.37 13.06 -0.21
C GLY A 171 7.14 12.94 -1.72
N ARG A 172 8.03 13.54 -2.49
CA ARG A 172 8.01 13.50 -3.96
C ARG A 172 9.11 12.59 -4.50
N LEU A 173 8.77 11.87 -5.56
CA LEU A 173 9.67 11.04 -6.32
C LEU A 173 10.23 11.84 -7.50
N PHE A 174 11.55 12.00 -7.55
CA PHE A 174 12.26 12.62 -8.66
C PHE A 174 12.84 11.52 -9.55
N ILE A 175 12.46 11.51 -10.83
CA ILE A 175 12.85 10.48 -11.79
C ILE A 175 13.74 11.12 -12.85
N ALA A 176 14.96 10.65 -13.01
CA ALA A 176 15.83 11.03 -14.12
C ALA A 176 16.19 9.81 -14.96
N ALA A 177 15.83 9.86 -16.25
CA ALA A 177 16.29 8.86 -17.21
C ALA A 177 17.80 8.98 -17.46
N GLU A 178 18.39 7.95 -18.06
CA GLU A 178 19.75 8.02 -18.60
C GLU A 178 19.88 9.22 -19.56
N GLY A 179 20.90 10.05 -19.34
CA GLY A 179 21.16 11.25 -20.15
C GLY A 179 20.36 12.50 -19.77
N ASP A 180 19.47 12.44 -18.76
CA ASP A 180 18.67 13.58 -18.33
C ASP A 180 19.43 14.48 -17.32
N GLU A 181 20.46 15.18 -17.81
CA GLU A 181 21.37 15.97 -16.97
C GLU A 181 20.65 17.14 -16.25
N ALA A 182 19.63 17.72 -16.86
CA ALA A 182 18.88 18.83 -16.29
C ALA A 182 18.10 18.41 -15.04
N VAL A 183 17.37 17.29 -15.10
CA VAL A 183 16.65 16.75 -13.94
C VAL A 183 17.62 16.26 -12.87
N GLN A 184 18.74 15.64 -13.27
CA GLN A 184 19.79 15.23 -12.33
C GLN A 184 20.38 16.40 -11.55
N ALA A 185 20.66 17.52 -12.23
CA ALA A 185 21.16 18.74 -11.60
C ALA A 185 20.12 19.34 -10.64
N ALA A 186 18.85 19.43 -11.06
CA ALA A 186 17.77 19.94 -10.23
C ALA A 186 17.51 19.09 -8.98
N ALA A 187 17.68 17.78 -9.08
CA ALA A 187 17.49 16.84 -7.97
C ALA A 187 18.77 16.58 -7.15
N ALA A 188 19.89 17.27 -7.40
CA ALA A 188 21.18 16.94 -6.78
C ALA A 188 21.15 16.96 -5.23
N SER A 189 20.34 17.84 -4.63
CA SER A 189 20.16 17.94 -3.18
C SER A 189 19.17 16.92 -2.59
N ILE A 190 18.47 16.16 -3.43
CA ILE A 190 17.50 15.14 -3.00
C ILE A 190 18.22 13.82 -2.72
N ALA A 191 17.84 13.16 -1.63
CA ALA A 191 18.42 11.89 -1.23
C ALA A 191 18.20 10.80 -2.31
N PRO A 192 19.22 9.98 -2.64
CA PRO A 192 19.06 8.89 -3.59
C PRO A 192 18.15 7.80 -3.02
N MET A 193 17.50 7.04 -3.92
CA MET A 193 16.71 5.87 -3.57
C MET A 193 17.55 4.89 -2.75
N PRO A 194 17.12 4.52 -1.52
CA PRO A 194 17.84 3.54 -0.73
C PRO A 194 17.91 2.19 -1.45
N VAL A 195 19.12 1.62 -1.52
CA VAL A 195 19.43 0.36 -2.24
C VAL A 195 18.55 -0.81 -1.78
N GLN A 196 18.06 -0.80 -0.54
CA GLN A 196 17.16 -1.84 -0.02
C GLN A 196 15.85 -1.98 -0.80
N TYR A 197 15.39 -0.93 -1.49
CA TYR A 197 14.19 -0.97 -2.34
C TYR A 197 14.48 -1.42 -3.76
N LEU A 198 15.75 -1.55 -4.14
CA LEU A 198 16.17 -2.07 -5.43
C LEU A 198 16.52 -3.55 -5.29
N VAL A 199 15.93 -4.38 -6.14
CA VAL A 199 16.21 -5.82 -6.23
C VAL A 199 16.69 -6.16 -7.64
N SER A 200 17.62 -7.11 -7.76
CA SER A 200 18.14 -7.49 -9.06
C SER A 200 18.61 -8.94 -9.12
N SER A 201 18.35 -9.58 -10.27
CA SER A 201 18.95 -10.86 -10.67
C SER A 201 20.23 -10.69 -11.48
N ASP A 202 20.59 -9.46 -11.86
CA ASP A 202 21.85 -9.15 -12.56
C ASP A 202 23.02 -9.07 -11.58
N LEU A 203 23.92 -10.05 -11.66
CA LEU A 203 25.06 -10.17 -10.74
C LEU A 203 26.01 -8.98 -10.80
N GLN A 204 26.11 -8.27 -11.93
CA GLN A 204 26.98 -7.09 -12.04
C GLN A 204 26.40 -5.91 -11.26
N VAL A 205 25.08 -5.75 -11.31
CA VAL A 205 24.35 -4.69 -10.57
C VAL A 205 24.44 -4.94 -9.07
N VAL A 206 24.28 -6.20 -8.66
CA VAL A 206 24.42 -6.64 -7.26
C VAL A 206 25.87 -6.42 -6.77
N ALA A 207 26.87 -6.84 -7.55
CA ALA A 207 28.28 -6.68 -7.19
C ALA A 207 28.70 -5.20 -7.02
N GLY A 208 28.04 -4.28 -7.76
CA GLY A 208 28.21 -2.84 -7.61
C GLY A 208 27.49 -2.23 -6.40
N PHE A 209 26.87 -3.03 -5.54
CA PHE A 209 26.04 -2.60 -4.40
C PHE A 209 24.89 -1.65 -4.79
N ARG A 210 24.35 -1.82 -5.99
CA ARG A 210 23.26 -0.97 -6.51
C ARG A 210 21.87 -1.57 -6.28
N ALA A 211 21.78 -2.86 -5.94
CA ALA A 211 20.55 -3.56 -5.63
C ALA A 211 20.82 -4.75 -4.70
N ARG A 212 19.79 -5.19 -3.97
CA ARG A 212 19.80 -6.48 -3.27
C ARG A 212 19.67 -7.61 -4.29
N SER A 213 20.38 -8.72 -4.05
CA SER A 213 20.26 -9.91 -4.89
C SER A 213 18.91 -10.60 -4.71
N CYS A 214 18.33 -11.03 -5.82
CA CYS A 214 17.20 -11.95 -5.87
C CYS A 214 17.35 -12.89 -7.08
N ASP A 215 16.68 -14.03 -7.09
CA ASP A 215 16.56 -14.81 -8.31
C ASP A 215 15.54 -14.19 -9.28
N GLU A 216 15.67 -14.52 -10.56
CA GLU A 216 14.80 -13.97 -11.61
C GLU A 216 13.34 -14.42 -11.45
N ALA A 217 13.11 -15.67 -11.03
CA ALA A 217 11.75 -16.20 -10.91
C ALA A 217 10.97 -15.47 -9.80
N SER A 218 11.60 -15.21 -8.66
CA SER A 218 11.01 -14.41 -7.58
C SER A 218 10.73 -12.97 -8.01
N LEU A 219 11.66 -12.32 -8.72
CA LEU A 219 11.43 -10.94 -9.21
C LEU A 219 10.25 -10.87 -10.18
N LEU A 220 10.15 -11.83 -11.10
CA LEU A 220 9.02 -11.92 -12.03
C LEU A 220 7.71 -12.23 -11.30
N HIS A 221 7.74 -13.07 -10.28
CA HIS A 221 6.58 -13.31 -9.43
C HIS A 221 6.13 -12.01 -8.74
N ASP A 222 7.04 -11.28 -8.09
CA ASP A 222 6.77 -9.99 -7.45
C ASP A 222 6.21 -8.95 -8.45
N ARG A 223 6.70 -8.96 -9.69
CA ARG A 223 6.17 -8.14 -10.79
C ARG A 223 4.70 -8.46 -11.08
N PHE A 224 4.31 -9.73 -11.06
CA PHE A 224 2.93 -10.16 -11.33
C PHE A 224 2.00 -9.97 -10.13
N GLU A 225 2.50 -10.12 -8.91
CA GLU A 225 1.76 -9.81 -7.67
C GLU A 225 1.61 -8.29 -7.45
N GLY A 226 2.37 -7.48 -8.21
CA GLY A 226 2.29 -6.03 -8.13
C GLY A 226 3.05 -5.45 -6.94
N GLU A 227 4.08 -6.15 -6.45
CA GLU A 227 4.96 -5.69 -5.37
C GLU A 227 5.99 -4.67 -5.86
N LEU A 228 6.18 -4.57 -7.18
CA LEU A 228 7.14 -3.66 -7.81
C LEU A 228 6.44 -2.43 -8.41
N ALA A 229 7.02 -1.24 -8.18
CA ALA A 229 6.60 0.01 -8.80
C ALA A 229 7.05 0.10 -10.27
N VAL A 230 8.22 -0.49 -10.57
CA VAL A 230 8.71 -0.69 -11.94
C VAL A 230 9.68 -1.86 -11.95
N SER A 231 9.73 -2.59 -13.05
CA SER A 231 10.76 -3.58 -13.32
C SER A 231 11.19 -3.54 -14.79
N TYR A 232 12.47 -3.79 -15.04
CA TYR A 232 13.02 -3.77 -16.39
C TYR A 232 14.18 -4.76 -16.55
N ARG A 233 14.38 -5.18 -17.80
CA ARG A 233 15.42 -6.13 -18.17
C ARG A 233 16.75 -5.40 -18.43
N THR A 234 17.84 -6.00 -17.96
CA THR A 234 19.22 -5.59 -18.25
C THR A 234 19.89 -6.63 -19.15
N SER A 235 21.16 -6.42 -19.53
CA SER A 235 21.92 -7.44 -20.27
C SER A 235 22.21 -8.69 -19.44
N GLY A 236 22.26 -8.57 -18.11
CA GLY A 236 22.62 -9.66 -17.19
C GLY A 236 21.45 -10.23 -16.38
N GLY A 237 20.24 -9.68 -16.48
CA GLY A 237 19.07 -10.15 -15.72
C GLY A 237 17.95 -9.12 -15.68
N TRP A 238 17.38 -8.93 -14.50
CA TRP A 238 16.30 -7.99 -14.22
C TRP A 238 16.63 -7.07 -13.05
N ILE A 239 16.05 -5.88 -13.05
CA ILE A 239 16.00 -4.96 -11.93
C ILE A 239 14.54 -4.67 -11.60
N GLY A 240 14.23 -4.59 -10.31
CA GLY A 240 12.93 -4.18 -9.78
C GLY A 240 13.08 -3.09 -8.71
N LEU A 241 12.14 -2.16 -8.68
CA LEU A 241 11.96 -1.22 -7.57
C LEU A 241 10.73 -1.67 -6.76
N SER A 242 10.93 -2.15 -5.54
CA SER A 242 9.85 -2.51 -4.61
C SER A 242 8.97 -1.30 -4.33
N LYS A 243 7.67 -1.49 -4.05
CA LYS A 243 6.74 -0.44 -3.59
C LYS A 243 6.93 -0.04 -2.14
N ASP A 244 7.72 -0.76 -1.34
CA ASP A 244 7.91 -0.46 0.08
C ASP A 244 8.44 0.98 0.34
N PHE A 245 9.14 1.60 -0.62
CA PHE A 245 9.57 3.01 -0.47
C PHE A 245 8.39 3.99 -0.39
N LEU A 246 7.21 3.63 -0.93
CA LEU A 246 6.03 4.48 -0.89
C LEU A 246 5.60 4.70 0.57
N THR A 247 5.55 3.65 1.40
CA THR A 247 5.30 3.77 2.84
C THR A 247 6.53 4.26 3.58
N ASP A 248 7.69 3.63 3.37
CA ASP A 248 8.83 3.86 4.25
C ASP A 248 9.44 5.25 4.04
N VAL A 249 9.44 5.76 2.81
CA VAL A 249 10.10 7.01 2.42
C VAL A 249 9.08 8.10 2.16
N LEU A 250 8.18 7.91 1.19
CA LEU A 250 7.27 8.96 0.76
C LEU A 250 6.20 9.26 1.82
N ALA A 251 5.64 8.23 2.47
CA ALA A 251 4.67 8.44 3.54
C ALA A 251 5.31 9.08 4.79
N ALA A 252 6.63 8.97 4.95
CA ALA A 252 7.38 9.72 5.96
C ALA A 252 7.67 11.19 5.55
N GLY A 253 7.17 11.64 4.39
CA GLY A 253 7.34 13.01 3.89
C GLY A 253 8.73 13.31 3.33
N ARG A 254 9.52 12.27 3.05
CA ARG A 254 10.88 12.41 2.53
C ARG A 254 10.86 12.33 1.01
N ASP A 255 11.50 13.31 0.38
CA ASP A 255 11.71 13.30 -1.06
C ASP A 255 12.84 12.32 -1.41
N VAL A 256 12.74 11.68 -2.57
CA VAL A 256 13.72 10.70 -3.03
C VAL A 256 13.92 10.81 -4.53
N ARG A 257 15.14 10.55 -4.98
CA ARG A 257 15.47 10.52 -6.41
C ARG A 257 15.93 9.15 -6.88
N ILE A 258 15.56 8.81 -8.11
CA ILE A 258 16.12 7.69 -8.85
C ILE A 258 16.70 8.22 -10.17
N ILE A 259 17.95 7.86 -10.45
CA ILE A 259 18.71 8.39 -11.59
C ILE A 259 19.24 7.24 -12.43
N GLY A 260 19.40 7.48 -13.74
CA GLY A 260 19.97 6.50 -14.66
C GLY A 260 19.03 5.33 -14.95
N LEU A 261 17.71 5.56 -14.91
CA LEU A 261 16.76 4.57 -15.41
C LEU A 261 16.78 4.55 -16.94
N PRO A 262 16.67 3.37 -17.58
CA PRO A 262 16.33 3.31 -18.99
C PRO A 262 15.06 4.12 -19.26
N ALA A 263 15.01 4.85 -20.38
CA ALA A 263 13.91 5.78 -20.68
C ALA A 263 12.51 5.13 -20.54
N ARG A 264 12.38 3.88 -20.97
CA ARG A 264 11.14 3.11 -20.82
C ARG A 264 10.78 2.90 -19.34
N ALA A 265 11.73 2.50 -18.51
CA ALA A 265 11.50 2.28 -17.08
C ALA A 265 11.16 3.59 -16.36
N ALA A 266 11.82 4.70 -16.73
CA ALA A 266 11.48 6.03 -16.20
C ALA A 266 10.01 6.41 -16.52
N ALA A 267 9.58 6.20 -17.76
CA ALA A 267 8.20 6.47 -18.17
C ALA A 267 7.18 5.56 -17.46
N VAL A 268 7.49 4.27 -17.28
CA VAL A 268 6.63 3.34 -16.54
C VAL A 268 6.48 3.81 -15.10
N LEU A 269 7.61 4.12 -14.45
CA LEU A 269 7.60 4.58 -13.06
C LEU A 269 6.83 5.90 -12.91
N ALA A 270 6.95 6.81 -13.88
CA ALA A 270 6.19 8.06 -13.89
C ALA A 270 4.67 7.81 -13.93
N LEU A 271 4.20 6.92 -14.80
CA LEU A 271 2.78 6.56 -14.88
C LEU A 271 2.28 5.83 -13.64
N MET A 272 3.07 4.90 -13.11
CA MET A 272 2.74 4.14 -11.91
C MET A 272 2.66 5.05 -10.68
N CYS A 273 3.56 6.03 -10.57
CA CYS A 273 3.70 6.92 -9.41
C CYS A 273 3.15 8.34 -9.62
N ARG A 274 2.26 8.54 -10.59
CA ARG A 274 1.79 9.87 -11.04
C ARG A 274 1.41 10.85 -9.93
N GLY A 275 0.77 10.36 -8.85
CA GLY A 275 0.36 11.19 -7.72
C GLY A 275 1.51 11.80 -6.91
N VAL A 276 2.72 11.25 -7.02
CA VAL A 276 3.88 11.60 -6.18
C VAL A 276 5.13 12.00 -6.96
N VAL A 277 5.12 11.95 -8.29
CA VAL A 277 6.25 12.38 -9.12
C VAL A 277 6.40 13.91 -9.10
N ALA A 278 7.61 14.41 -8.90
CA ALA A 278 7.89 15.85 -8.96
C ALA A 278 7.86 16.36 -10.41
N GLY A 279 7.24 17.52 -10.64
CA GLY A 279 7.27 18.21 -11.94
C GLY A 279 6.11 17.92 -12.90
N GLU A 280 5.04 17.26 -12.44
CA GLU A 280 3.72 17.28 -13.11
C GLU A 280 2.84 18.41 -12.59
#